data_AF-A0A925KHL1-F1
#
_entry.id   AF-A0A925KHL1-F1
#
_cell.length_a   1.000
_cell.length_b   1.000
_cell.length_c   1.000
_cell.angle_alpha   90.00
_cell.angle_beta   90.00
_cell.angle_gamma   90.00
#
_symmetry.space_group_name_H-M   'P 1'
#
loop_
_entity.id
_entity.type
_entity.pdbx_description
1 polymer ?
#
loop_
_entity_poly.entity_id
_entity_poly.type
_entity_poly.pdbx_seq_one_letter_code
_entity_poly.pdbx_strand_id
1 'polypeptide(L)'
;MRRHFGFKAAGISLFMWAFFVGYFHVLRHPVYPVFQMPMTALDHAIPFQPAGLAAYVSLWLYVGVPPGLLWTLRELVVYGVWAGALCLTGLAFFYFLPTAVPPLSLDIDLTQHAGFAVLQGVDASGNACPSLHVATATFSAIWIAHLLRGMQAPRTLGAISLLWLALIVWSTLAIKQHVALDALAGAALGALFAAASLRWRTEAAARMRRHFGFKAAGISLFMWAFFVGY
;
A
#
# COMPACT_ATOMS: atom_id res chain seq x y z
N MET A 1 25.49 -0.60 5.65
CA MET A 1 24.48 -0.21 4.65
C MET A 1 24.59 -0.98 3.32
N ARG A 2 25.76 -1.11 2.68
CA ARG A 2 25.88 -1.63 1.30
C ARG A 2 25.52 -3.10 1.08
N ARG A 3 25.73 -3.99 2.06
CA ARG A 3 25.74 -5.45 1.80
C ARG A 3 24.38 -6.09 1.43
N HIS A 4 23.26 -5.45 1.79
CA HIS A 4 21.91 -5.94 1.43
C HIS A 4 21.07 -4.93 0.66
N PHE A 5 21.62 -3.77 0.30
CA PHE A 5 20.86 -2.74 -0.43
C PHE A 5 20.38 -3.27 -1.78
N GLY A 6 21.28 -3.86 -2.57
CA GLY A 6 20.93 -4.47 -3.85
C GLY A 6 19.91 -5.61 -3.70
N PHE A 7 20.05 -6.43 -2.65
CA PHE A 7 19.11 -7.51 -2.36
C PHE A 7 17.71 -7.00 -1.97
N LYS A 8 17.64 -5.94 -1.14
CA LYS A 8 16.37 -5.29 -0.76
C LYS A 8 15.70 -4.66 -1.98
N ALA A 9 16.45 -3.92 -2.79
CA ALA A 9 15.94 -3.29 -3.99
C ALA A 9 15.43 -4.34 -4.99
N ALA A 10 16.22 -5.37 -5.29
CA ALA A 10 15.82 -6.46 -6.18
C ALA A 10 14.60 -7.22 -5.66
N GLY A 11 14.56 -7.53 -4.36
CA GLY A 11 13.43 -8.23 -3.73
C GLY A 11 12.14 -7.42 -3.77
N ILE A 12 12.20 -6.12 -3.46
CA ILE A 12 11.04 -5.22 -3.54
C ILE A 12 10.57 -5.09 -4.99
N SER A 13 11.48 -4.90 -5.95
CA SER A 13 11.14 -4.81 -7.36
C SER A 13 10.49 -6.09 -7.88
N LEU A 14 11.04 -7.26 -7.56
CA LEU A 14 10.48 -8.56 -7.96
C LEU A 14 9.10 -8.78 -7.34
N PHE A 15 8.95 -8.47 -6.04
CA PHE A 15 7.68 -8.54 -5.35
C PHE A 15 6.62 -7.66 -6.03
N MET A 16 6.98 -6.40 -6.30
CA MET A 16 6.07 -5.44 -6.90
C MET A 16 5.67 -5.87 -8.32
N TRP A 17 6.63 -6.32 -9.12
CA TRP A 17 6.37 -6.86 -10.45
C TRP A 17 5.41 -8.05 -10.42
N ALA A 18 5.70 -9.05 -9.58
CA ALA A 18 4.84 -10.23 -9.45
C ALA A 18 3.43 -9.88 -8.94
N PHE A 19 3.35 -8.94 -7.99
CA PHE A 19 2.08 -8.42 -7.51
C PHE A 19 1.26 -7.79 -8.62
N PHE A 20 1.83 -6.89 -9.42
CA PHE A 20 1.09 -6.23 -10.50
C PHE A 20 0.69 -7.19 -11.61
N VAL A 21 1.51 -8.19 -11.93
CA VAL A 21 1.10 -9.26 -12.86
C VAL A 21 -0.17 -9.95 -12.36
N GLY A 22 -0.20 -10.34 -11.08
CA GLY A 22 -1.39 -10.94 -10.46
C GLY A 22 -2.58 -9.97 -10.40
N TYR A 23 -2.35 -8.73 -10.01
CA TYR A 23 -3.36 -7.68 -9.92
C TYR A 23 -4.06 -7.45 -11.26
N PHE A 24 -3.29 -7.28 -12.33
CA PHE A 24 -3.85 -7.08 -13.65
C PHE A 24 -4.51 -8.33 -14.21
N HIS A 25 -4.02 -9.51 -13.86
CA HIS A 25 -4.65 -10.76 -14.26
C HIS A 25 -6.06 -10.88 -13.66
N VAL A 26 -6.21 -10.69 -12.34
CA VAL A 26 -7.53 -10.76 -11.69
C VAL A 26 -8.46 -9.63 -12.13
N LEU A 27 -7.89 -8.46 -12.45
CA LEU A 27 -8.65 -7.32 -12.98
C LEU A 27 -9.26 -7.60 -14.36
N ARG A 28 -8.50 -8.25 -15.26
CA ARG A 28 -8.91 -8.53 -16.64
C ARG A 28 -9.69 -9.82 -16.81
N HIS A 29 -9.57 -10.74 -15.85
CA HIS A 29 -10.20 -12.06 -15.89
C HIS A 29 -10.99 -12.35 -14.60
N PRO A 30 -12.01 -11.53 -14.26
CA PRO A 30 -12.87 -11.83 -13.11
C PRO A 30 -13.70 -13.10 -13.38
N VAL A 31 -13.79 -13.99 -12.38
CA VAL A 31 -14.54 -15.25 -12.51
C VAL A 31 -16.05 -15.03 -12.37
N TYR A 32 -16.44 -14.00 -11.64
CA TYR A 32 -17.84 -13.64 -11.38
C TYR A 32 -18.16 -12.24 -11.94
N PRO A 33 -19.45 -11.91 -12.09
CA PRO A 33 -19.86 -10.56 -12.46
C PRO A 33 -19.33 -9.51 -11.47
N VAL A 34 -18.79 -8.42 -12.00
CA VAL A 34 -18.23 -7.33 -11.19
C VAL A 34 -19.35 -6.55 -10.51
N PHE A 35 -19.30 -6.43 -9.19
CA PHE A 35 -20.26 -5.66 -8.41
C PHE A 35 -19.80 -4.23 -8.17
N GLN A 36 -20.68 -3.25 -8.37
CA GLN A 36 -20.35 -1.85 -8.08
C GLN A 36 -20.44 -1.57 -6.58
N MET A 37 -19.37 -1.02 -6.01
CA MET A 37 -19.33 -0.66 -4.61
C MET A 37 -20.39 0.42 -4.30
N PRO A 38 -21.20 0.25 -3.24
CA PRO A 38 -22.16 1.27 -2.85
C PRO A 38 -21.43 2.50 -2.31
N MET A 39 -21.87 3.68 -2.78
CA MET A 39 -21.35 4.95 -2.30
C MET A 39 -22.00 5.37 -0.99
N THR A 40 -21.23 6.03 -0.14
CA THR A 40 -21.68 6.59 1.13
C THR A 40 -21.84 8.11 1.03
N ALA A 41 -22.47 8.72 2.04
CA ALA A 41 -22.55 10.18 2.13
C ALA A 41 -21.16 10.87 2.13
N LEU A 42 -20.13 10.20 2.66
CA LEU A 42 -18.76 10.70 2.65
C LEU A 42 -18.20 10.78 1.22
N ASP A 43 -18.48 9.79 0.40
CA ASP A 43 -18.02 9.74 -1.00
C ASP A 43 -18.63 10.86 -1.83
N HIS A 44 -19.88 11.24 -1.54
CA HIS A 44 -20.55 12.37 -2.15
C HIS A 44 -20.04 13.72 -1.62
N ALA A 45 -19.68 13.80 -0.33
CA ALA A 45 -19.20 15.02 0.30
C ALA A 45 -17.78 15.42 -0.15
N ILE A 46 -16.94 14.44 -0.52
CA ILE A 46 -15.59 14.69 -1.02
C ILE A 46 -15.66 14.97 -2.53
N PRO A 47 -15.42 16.20 -3.02
CA PRO A 47 -15.40 16.46 -4.47
C PRO A 47 -14.17 15.82 -5.12
N PHE A 48 -14.25 15.56 -6.43
CA PHE A 48 -13.10 15.12 -7.22
C PHE A 48 -11.99 16.18 -7.20
N GLN A 49 -10.78 15.79 -6.80
CA GLN A 49 -9.64 16.69 -6.62
C GLN A 49 -8.38 16.08 -7.25
N PRO A 50 -8.03 16.48 -8.50
CA PRO A 50 -6.88 15.93 -9.24
C PRO A 50 -5.54 16.06 -8.49
N ALA A 51 -5.38 17.12 -7.70
CA ALA A 51 -4.17 17.35 -6.90
C ALA A 51 -3.91 16.23 -5.87
N GLY A 52 -4.95 15.47 -5.48
CA GLY A 52 -4.82 14.30 -4.62
C GLY A 52 -3.97 13.19 -5.24
N LEU A 53 -3.77 13.19 -6.57
CA LEU A 53 -2.96 12.18 -7.26
C LEU A 53 -1.53 12.11 -6.70
N ALA A 54 -0.92 13.24 -6.36
CA ALA A 54 0.42 13.27 -5.76
C ALA A 54 0.47 12.51 -4.42
N ALA A 55 -0.55 12.69 -3.58
CA ALA A 55 -0.67 11.95 -2.33
C ALA A 55 -0.97 10.45 -2.58
N TYR A 56 -1.76 10.13 -3.60
CA TYR A 56 -2.04 8.75 -4.00
C TYR A 56 -0.75 8.01 -4.41
N VAL A 57 0.00 8.56 -5.37
CA VAL A 57 1.25 7.95 -5.84
C VAL A 57 2.38 8.01 -4.80
N SER A 58 2.22 8.78 -3.71
CA SER A 58 3.18 8.77 -2.62
C SER A 58 3.20 7.44 -1.85
N LEU A 59 2.19 6.58 -2.00
CA LEU A 59 2.19 5.23 -1.43
C LEU A 59 3.45 4.46 -1.79
N TRP A 60 3.91 4.57 -3.04
CA TRP A 60 5.08 3.86 -3.55
C TRP A 60 6.35 4.16 -2.74
N LEU A 61 6.49 5.41 -2.29
CA LEU A 61 7.55 5.81 -1.37
C LEU A 61 7.24 5.31 0.05
N TYR A 62 6.00 5.45 0.50
CA TYR A 62 5.57 5.12 1.85
C TYR A 62 5.76 3.63 2.20
N VAL A 63 5.42 2.71 1.31
CA VAL A 63 5.59 1.25 1.51
C VAL A 63 7.06 0.82 1.55
N GLY A 64 7.96 1.64 1.01
CA GLY A 64 9.41 1.43 1.09
C GLY A 64 10.03 1.81 2.43
N VAL A 65 9.34 2.62 3.24
CA VAL A 65 9.85 3.12 4.52
C VAL A 65 10.08 1.97 5.53
N PRO A 66 9.11 1.08 5.82
CA PRO A 66 9.35 -0.03 6.75
C PRO A 66 10.54 -0.92 6.36
N PRO A 67 10.65 -1.52 5.15
CA PRO A 67 11.78 -2.38 4.81
C PRO A 67 13.11 -1.61 4.76
N GLY A 68 13.08 -0.29 4.51
CA GLY A 68 14.24 0.60 4.62
C GLY A 68 14.75 0.76 6.07
N LEU A 69 13.85 0.73 7.05
CA LEU A 69 14.16 0.82 8.47
C LEU A 69 14.54 -0.53 9.12
N LEU A 70 14.19 -1.67 8.49
CA LEU A 70 14.49 -3.01 9.02
C LEU A 70 15.97 -3.39 8.92
N TRP A 71 16.53 -3.90 10.01
CA TRP A 71 17.96 -4.21 10.15
C TRP A 71 18.32 -5.61 9.70
N THR A 72 17.52 -6.58 10.14
CA THR A 72 17.87 -7.99 9.96
C THR A 72 17.17 -8.56 8.73
N LEU A 73 17.85 -9.44 8.01
CA LEU A 73 17.25 -10.17 6.89
C LEU A 73 16.02 -10.96 7.36
N ARG A 74 16.06 -11.49 8.59
CA ARG A 74 14.93 -12.21 9.18
C ARG A 74 13.70 -11.33 9.34
N GLU A 75 13.83 -10.13 9.91
CA GLU A 75 12.68 -9.21 10.02
C GLU A 75 12.18 -8.76 8.65
N LEU A 76 13.10 -8.55 7.70
CA LEU A 76 12.73 -8.22 6.33
C LEU A 76 11.93 -9.35 5.67
N VAL A 77 12.32 -10.61 5.86
CA VAL A 77 11.60 -11.79 5.34
C VAL A 77 10.25 -11.91 6.03
N VAL A 78 10.15 -11.78 7.35
CA VAL A 78 8.86 -11.81 8.06
C VAL A 78 7.94 -10.71 7.55
N TYR A 79 8.45 -9.48 7.43
CA TYR A 79 7.70 -8.36 6.86
C TYR A 79 7.22 -8.68 5.44
N GLY A 80 8.13 -9.16 4.57
CA GLY A 80 7.82 -9.49 3.18
C GLY A 80 6.78 -10.62 3.04
N VAL A 81 6.87 -11.66 3.87
CA VAL A 81 5.89 -12.76 3.90
C VAL A 81 4.51 -12.24 4.27
N TRP A 82 4.40 -11.40 5.30
CA TRP A 82 3.11 -10.85 5.74
C TRP A 82 2.55 -9.82 4.78
N ALA A 83 3.40 -8.96 4.20
CA ALA A 83 3.00 -8.05 3.13
C ALA A 83 2.50 -8.83 1.90
N GLY A 84 3.20 -9.90 1.52
CA GLY A 84 2.78 -10.79 0.44
C GLY A 84 1.48 -11.51 0.74
N ALA A 85 1.30 -12.02 1.96
CA ALA A 85 0.05 -12.66 2.37
C ALA A 85 -1.13 -11.66 2.36
N LEU A 86 -0.92 -10.40 2.78
CA LEU A 86 -1.91 -9.33 2.66
C LEU A 86 -2.29 -9.12 1.19
N CYS A 87 -1.30 -8.95 0.30
CA CYS A 87 -1.54 -8.75 -1.12
C CYS A 87 -2.28 -9.94 -1.75
N LEU A 88 -1.84 -11.17 -1.48
CA LEU A 88 -2.49 -12.39 -1.97
C LEU A 88 -3.93 -12.51 -1.47
N THR A 89 -4.20 -12.09 -0.23
CA THR A 89 -5.56 -12.05 0.30
C THR A 89 -6.42 -11.06 -0.48
N GLY A 90 -5.93 -9.84 -0.74
CA GLY A 90 -6.64 -8.88 -1.59
C GLY A 90 -6.88 -9.40 -3.01
N LEU A 91 -5.87 -10.02 -3.63
CA LEU A 91 -6.02 -10.65 -4.96
C LEU A 91 -7.07 -11.77 -4.95
N ALA A 92 -7.14 -12.57 -3.88
CA ALA A 92 -8.18 -13.57 -3.73
C ALA A 92 -9.58 -12.94 -3.60
N PHE A 93 -9.73 -11.85 -2.84
CA PHE A 93 -10.97 -11.09 -2.80
C PHE A 93 -11.36 -10.58 -4.19
N PHE A 94 -10.43 -10.00 -4.94
CA PHE A 94 -10.72 -9.50 -6.28
C PHE A 94 -11.11 -10.61 -7.26
N TYR A 95 -10.53 -11.81 -7.10
CA TYR A 95 -10.84 -12.96 -7.94
C TYR A 95 -12.22 -13.56 -7.63
N PHE A 96 -12.55 -13.76 -6.35
CA PHE A 96 -13.79 -14.43 -5.93
C PHE A 96 -14.97 -13.48 -5.71
N LEU A 97 -14.70 -12.22 -5.39
CA LEU A 97 -15.67 -11.16 -5.12
C LEU A 97 -15.27 -9.89 -5.89
N PRO A 98 -15.25 -9.95 -7.24
CA PRO A 98 -14.80 -8.84 -8.05
C PRO A 98 -15.71 -7.63 -7.84
N THR A 99 -15.10 -6.51 -7.47
CA THR A 99 -15.82 -5.26 -7.20
C THR A 99 -15.17 -4.11 -7.96
N ALA A 100 -15.98 -3.11 -8.29
CA ALA A 100 -15.53 -1.90 -8.97
C ALA A 100 -16.12 -0.64 -8.32
N VAL A 101 -15.38 0.46 -8.38
CA VAL A 101 -15.88 1.78 -8.05
C VAL A 101 -16.81 2.24 -9.18
N PRO A 102 -17.97 2.86 -8.86
CA PRO A 102 -18.84 3.45 -9.88
C PRO A 102 -18.08 4.42 -10.79
N PRO A 103 -18.35 4.42 -12.10
CA PRO A 103 -17.65 5.29 -13.03
C PRO A 103 -17.83 6.76 -12.63
N LEU A 104 -16.76 7.53 -12.75
CA LEU A 104 -16.81 8.96 -12.53
C LEU A 104 -17.68 9.60 -13.61
N SER A 105 -18.91 9.98 -13.27
CA SER A 105 -19.90 10.57 -14.20
C SER A 105 -19.64 12.05 -14.48
N LEU A 106 -18.40 12.51 -14.38
CA LEU A 106 -18.03 13.90 -14.66
C LEU A 106 -17.52 13.97 -16.10
N ASP A 107 -18.05 14.90 -16.90
CA ASP A 107 -17.52 15.30 -18.23
C ASP A 107 -16.16 16.03 -18.07
N ILE A 108 -15.23 15.40 -17.35
CA ILE A 108 -13.87 15.89 -17.17
C ILE A 108 -13.03 15.30 -18.28
N ASP A 109 -12.43 16.17 -19.08
CA ASP A 109 -11.43 15.78 -20.04
C ASP A 109 -10.14 15.34 -19.31
N LEU A 110 -10.10 14.06 -18.94
CA LEU A 110 -8.95 13.43 -18.29
C LEU A 110 -7.71 13.44 -19.19
N THR A 111 -7.84 13.67 -20.50
CA THR A 111 -6.69 13.79 -21.42
C THR A 111 -5.85 15.03 -21.14
N GLN A 112 -6.40 16.05 -20.46
CA GLN A 112 -5.64 17.22 -20.02
C GLN A 112 -4.76 16.96 -18.79
N HIS A 113 -4.85 15.76 -18.19
CA HIS A 113 -4.15 15.41 -16.97
C HIS A 113 -3.28 14.17 -17.21
N ALA A 114 -2.07 14.35 -17.76
CA ALA A 114 -1.17 13.25 -18.14
C ALA A 114 -0.93 12.20 -17.03
N GLY A 115 -0.95 12.60 -15.75
CA GLY A 115 -0.84 11.67 -14.62
C GLY A 115 -2.02 10.70 -14.47
N PHE A 116 -3.22 11.06 -14.93
CA PHE A 116 -4.40 10.20 -14.91
C PHE A 116 -4.44 9.19 -16.06
N ALA A 117 -3.75 9.44 -17.17
CA ALA A 117 -3.59 8.45 -18.24
C ALA A 117 -2.83 7.21 -17.77
N VAL A 118 -1.76 7.41 -16.97
CA VAL A 118 -1.04 6.32 -16.30
C VAL A 118 -1.93 5.62 -15.27
N LEU A 119 -2.74 6.38 -14.53
CA LEU A 119 -3.65 5.83 -13.53
C LEU A 119 -4.74 4.96 -14.16
N GLN A 120 -5.34 5.36 -15.28
CA GLN A 120 -6.33 4.53 -16.00
C GLN A 120 -5.73 3.23 -16.55
N GLY A 121 -4.42 3.19 -16.83
CA GLY A 121 -3.72 1.98 -17.29
C GLY A 121 -3.29 1.04 -16.15
N VAL A 122 -2.95 1.60 -14.98
CA VAL A 122 -2.38 0.86 -13.83
C VAL A 122 -3.43 0.52 -12.75
N ASP A 123 -4.46 1.34 -12.65
CA ASP A 123 -5.48 1.29 -11.60
C ASP A 123 -6.85 1.65 -12.20
N ALA A 124 -7.36 0.75 -13.03
CA ALA A 124 -8.72 0.87 -13.52
C ALA A 124 -9.68 0.73 -12.33
N SER A 125 -10.90 1.28 -12.45
CA SER A 125 -11.91 1.28 -11.38
C SER A 125 -12.38 -0.11 -10.90
N GLY A 126 -11.81 -1.21 -11.37
CA GLY A 126 -12.01 -2.56 -10.82
C GLY A 126 -11.10 -2.84 -9.62
N ASN A 127 -11.17 -4.06 -9.07
CA ASN A 127 -10.40 -4.45 -7.88
C ASN A 127 -10.61 -3.50 -6.68
N ALA A 128 -11.85 -3.04 -6.48
CA ALA A 128 -12.14 -1.98 -5.52
C ALA A 128 -11.97 -2.45 -4.05
N CYS A 129 -12.68 -3.51 -3.66
CA CYS A 129 -12.78 -3.96 -2.27
C CYS A 129 -12.07 -5.30 -2.03
N PRO A 130 -11.20 -5.39 -1.00
CA PRO A 130 -10.72 -4.31 -0.13
C PRO A 130 -9.67 -3.44 -0.85
N SER A 131 -9.60 -2.14 -0.54
CA SER A 131 -8.58 -1.26 -1.14
C SER A 131 -7.18 -1.72 -0.74
N LEU A 132 -6.43 -2.31 -1.67
CA LEU A 132 -5.04 -2.71 -1.43
C LEU A 132 -4.11 -1.51 -1.25
N HIS A 133 -4.46 -0.38 -1.85
CA HIS A 133 -3.75 0.89 -1.65
C HIS A 133 -3.82 1.32 -0.17
N VAL A 134 -5.03 1.34 0.41
CA VAL A 134 -5.22 1.66 1.82
C VAL A 134 -4.67 0.55 2.72
N ALA A 135 -4.86 -0.72 2.38
CA ALA A 135 -4.38 -1.85 3.18
C ALA A 135 -2.86 -1.83 3.36
N THR A 136 -2.12 -1.64 2.27
CA THR A 136 -0.64 -1.58 2.31
C THR A 136 -0.14 -0.30 2.99
N ALA A 137 -0.84 0.83 2.83
CA ALA A 137 -0.56 2.05 3.58
C ALA A 137 -0.74 1.84 5.09
N THR A 138 -1.89 1.31 5.53
CA THR A 138 -2.17 1.05 6.95
C THR A 138 -1.19 0.04 7.53
N PHE A 139 -0.89 -1.04 6.81
CA PHE A 139 0.12 -2.02 7.20
C PHE A 139 1.49 -1.35 7.43
N SER A 140 1.91 -0.50 6.49
CA SER A 140 3.18 0.23 6.57
C SER A 140 3.20 1.21 7.73
N ALA A 141 2.12 1.97 7.95
CA ALA A 141 2.00 2.93 9.05
C ALA A 141 2.16 2.28 10.43
N ILE A 142 1.52 1.11 10.64
CA ILE A 142 1.61 0.37 11.89
C ILE A 142 3.04 -0.15 12.12
N TRP A 143 3.69 -0.66 11.07
CA TRP A 143 5.09 -1.06 11.14
C TRP A 143 6.03 0.12 11.41
N ILE A 144 5.83 1.26 10.76
CA ILE A 144 6.61 2.48 11.02
C ILE A 144 6.45 2.90 12.47
N ALA A 145 5.23 3.00 12.97
CA ALA A 145 4.96 3.36 14.36
C ALA A 145 5.65 2.40 15.34
N HIS A 146 5.61 1.09 15.06
CA HIS A 146 6.29 0.07 15.85
C HIS A 146 7.81 0.23 15.85
N LEU A 147 8.40 0.44 14.67
CA LEU A 147 9.85 0.62 14.50
C LEU A 147 10.34 1.92 15.16
N LEU A 148 9.62 3.03 14.97
CA LEU A 148 9.93 4.31 15.61
C LEU A 148 9.90 4.21 17.14
N ARG A 149 8.91 3.51 17.70
CA ARG A 149 8.85 3.24 19.15
C ARG A 149 10.04 2.41 19.63
N GLY A 150 10.40 1.35 18.89
CA GLY A 150 11.57 0.52 19.19
C GLY A 150 12.90 1.28 19.12
N MET A 151 12.98 2.32 18.29
CA MET A 151 14.14 3.22 18.17
C MET A 151 14.11 4.39 19.16
N GLN A 152 13.08 4.51 20.01
CA GLN A 152 12.86 5.68 20.87
C GLN A 152 12.87 7.01 20.09
N ALA A 153 12.38 6.97 18.84
CA ALA A 153 12.36 8.12 17.97
C ALA A 153 11.33 9.18 18.44
N PRO A 154 11.51 10.47 18.08
CA PRO A 154 10.57 11.53 18.46
C PRO A 154 9.13 11.23 18.01
N ARG A 155 8.16 11.58 18.86
CA ARG A 155 6.71 11.41 18.56
C ARG A 155 6.28 12.15 17.30
N THR A 156 6.99 13.21 16.93
CA THR A 156 6.76 13.98 15.69
C THR A 156 6.88 13.11 14.44
N LEU A 157 7.82 12.17 14.38
CA LEU A 157 7.96 11.27 13.24
C LEU A 157 6.78 10.30 13.12
N GLY A 158 6.24 9.84 14.25
CA GLY A 158 5.01 9.05 14.27
C GLY A 158 3.80 9.85 13.78
N ALA A 159 3.69 11.11 14.21
CA ALA A 159 2.63 12.02 13.77
C ALA A 159 2.72 12.32 12.26
N ILE A 160 3.93 12.54 11.73
CA ILE A 160 4.17 12.71 10.28
C ILE A 160 3.74 11.46 9.52
N SER A 161 4.10 10.27 9.99
CA SER A 161 3.70 9.00 9.37
C SER A 161 2.18 8.82 9.37
N LEU A 162 1.50 9.20 10.46
CA LEU A 162 0.04 9.13 10.56
C LEU A 162 -0.65 10.13 9.64
N LEU A 163 -0.13 11.36 9.55
CA LEU A 163 -0.62 12.37 8.62
C LEU A 163 -0.46 11.90 7.17
N TRP A 164 0.68 11.29 6.83
CA TRP A 164 0.90 10.73 5.50
C TRP A 164 -0.08 9.61 5.17
N LEU A 165 -0.33 8.68 6.12
CA LEU A 165 -1.38 7.68 5.96
C LEU A 165 -2.75 8.33 5.69
N ALA A 166 -3.13 9.33 6.50
CA ALA A 166 -4.41 10.02 6.33
C ALA A 166 -4.52 10.71 4.95
N LEU A 167 -3.44 11.32 4.45
CA LEU A 167 -3.38 11.90 3.12
C LEU A 167 -3.52 10.86 2.01
N ILE A 168 -2.91 9.67 2.16
CA ILE A 168 -3.08 8.56 1.21
C ILE A 168 -4.52 8.07 1.21
N VAL A 169 -5.14 7.84 2.38
CA VAL A 169 -6.53 7.37 2.46
C VAL A 169 -7.50 8.41 1.92
N TRP A 170 -7.30 9.69 2.26
CA TRP A 170 -8.12 10.75 1.72
C TRP A 170 -7.97 10.85 0.19
N SER A 171 -6.75 10.72 -0.32
CA SER A 171 -6.52 10.86 -1.75
C SER A 171 -7.24 9.78 -2.55
N THR A 172 -7.33 8.54 -2.06
CA THR A 172 -8.05 7.47 -2.76
C THR A 172 -9.51 7.83 -3.02
N LEU A 173 -10.16 8.52 -2.08
CA LEU A 173 -11.54 9.04 -2.22
C LEU A 173 -11.58 10.30 -3.08
N ALA A 174 -10.61 11.20 -2.89
CA ALA A 174 -10.54 12.48 -3.58
C ALA A 174 -10.31 12.34 -5.09
N ILE A 175 -9.53 11.35 -5.52
CA ILE A 175 -9.32 11.02 -6.94
C ILE A 175 -10.25 9.92 -7.46
N LYS A 176 -11.24 9.53 -6.65
CA LYS A 176 -12.33 8.61 -7.03
C LYS A 176 -11.84 7.24 -7.50
N GLN A 177 -10.73 6.78 -6.93
CA GLN A 177 -10.19 5.42 -7.14
C GLN A 177 -10.80 4.41 -6.17
N HIS A 178 -11.33 4.89 -5.04
CA HIS A 178 -11.92 4.08 -3.99
C HIS A 178 -13.10 4.81 -3.36
N VAL A 179 -13.99 4.05 -2.73
CA VAL A 179 -15.10 4.58 -1.91
C VAL A 179 -14.83 4.34 -0.43
N ALA A 180 -15.55 5.00 0.47
CA ALA A 180 -15.28 4.92 1.89
C ALA A 180 -15.33 3.48 2.44
N LEU A 181 -16.20 2.64 1.89
CA LEU A 181 -16.38 1.26 2.33
C LEU A 181 -15.20 0.35 1.95
N ASP A 182 -14.68 0.45 0.72
CA ASP A 182 -13.52 -0.35 0.32
C ASP A 182 -12.23 0.15 0.98
N ALA A 183 -12.11 1.45 1.22
CA ALA A 183 -11.03 2.06 1.97
C ALA A 183 -11.04 1.58 3.43
N LEU A 184 -12.23 1.51 4.05
CA LEU A 184 -12.38 0.97 5.41
C LEU A 184 -12.03 -0.52 5.46
N ALA A 185 -12.50 -1.32 4.49
CA ALA A 185 -12.14 -2.74 4.38
C ALA A 185 -10.63 -2.93 4.19
N GLY A 186 -10.00 -2.09 3.37
CA GLY A 186 -8.55 -2.03 3.20
C GLY A 186 -7.83 -1.72 4.51
N ALA A 187 -8.25 -0.68 5.22
CA ALA A 187 -7.66 -0.31 6.51
C ALA A 187 -7.77 -1.44 7.54
N ALA A 188 -8.92 -2.11 7.60
CA ALA A 188 -9.14 -3.27 8.48
C ALA A 188 -8.21 -4.45 8.11
N LEU A 189 -8.11 -4.78 6.82
CA LEU A 189 -7.21 -5.82 6.32
C LEU A 189 -5.75 -5.50 6.66
N GLY A 190 -5.31 -4.27 6.38
CA GLY A 190 -3.96 -3.80 6.69
C GLY A 190 -3.63 -3.88 8.18
N ALA A 191 -4.56 -3.43 9.03
CA ALA A 191 -4.41 -3.50 10.48
C ALA A 191 -4.34 -4.95 10.99
N LEU A 192 -5.19 -5.84 10.48
CA LEU A 192 -5.21 -7.25 10.84
C LEU A 192 -3.86 -7.93 10.55
N PHE A 193 -3.36 -7.77 9.32
CA PHE A 193 -2.09 -8.36 8.89
C PHE A 193 -0.90 -7.74 9.62
N ALA A 194 -0.93 -6.43 9.89
CA ALA A 194 0.10 -5.78 10.69
C ALA A 194 0.14 -6.33 12.12
N ALA A 195 -1.02 -6.44 12.78
CA ALA A 195 -1.13 -7.00 14.12
C ALA A 195 -0.64 -8.45 14.18
N ALA A 196 -1.05 -9.29 13.22
CA ALA A 196 -0.61 -10.68 13.13
C ALA A 196 0.90 -10.80 12.92
N SER A 197 1.46 -9.96 12.03
CA SER A 197 2.90 -9.94 11.75
C SER A 197 3.75 -9.53 12.97
N LEU A 198 3.29 -8.53 13.72
CA LEU A 198 3.99 -8.05 14.92
C LEU A 198 3.91 -9.05 16.07
N ARG A 199 2.78 -9.75 16.23
CA ARG A 199 2.62 -10.83 17.22
C ARG A 199 3.58 -11.98 16.95
N TRP A 200 3.65 -12.47 15.71
CA TRP A 200 4.62 -13.51 15.33
C TRP A 200 6.06 -13.04 15.58
N ARG A 201 6.36 -11.75 15.33
CA ARG A 201 7.68 -11.20 15.64
C ARG A 201 8.00 -11.22 17.13
N THR A 202 7.07 -10.87 18.02
CA THR A 202 7.32 -10.89 19.47
C THR A 202 7.62 -12.29 19.99
N GLU A 203 6.88 -13.30 19.52
CA GLU A 203 7.12 -14.71 19.88
C GLU A 203 8.49 -15.18 19.37
N ALA A 204 8.84 -14.79 18.15
CA ALA A 204 10.13 -15.08 17.57
C ALA A 204 11.30 -14.37 18.28
N ALA A 205 11.13 -13.11 18.70
CA ALA A 205 12.14 -12.34 19.41
C ALA A 205 12.36 -12.84 20.84
N ALA A 206 11.30 -13.29 21.52
CA ALA A 206 11.38 -13.91 22.84
C ALA A 206 12.25 -15.19 22.82
N ARG A 207 12.20 -15.96 21.72
CA ARG A 207 13.09 -17.13 21.49
C ARG A 207 14.55 -16.77 21.19
N MET A 208 14.86 -15.52 20.86
CA MET A 208 16.13 -15.12 20.23
C MET A 208 16.94 -14.08 21.00
N ARG A 209 16.66 -13.82 22.28
CA ARG A 209 17.30 -12.78 23.11
C ARG A 209 18.79 -13.07 23.45
N ARG A 210 19.63 -13.27 22.43
CA ARG A 210 21.09 -13.28 22.44
C ARG A 210 21.57 -12.50 21.21
N HIS A 211 22.16 -11.32 21.46
CA HIS A 211 23.05 -10.51 20.61
C HIS A 211 22.47 -9.27 19.87
N PHE A 212 22.97 -8.10 20.30
CA PHE A 212 23.35 -6.81 19.66
C PHE A 212 22.78 -6.41 18.28
N GLY A 213 22.61 -5.14 17.85
CA GLY A 213 23.02 -3.78 18.27
C GLY A 213 22.91 -2.85 17.02
N PHE A 214 22.48 -1.58 17.19
CA PHE A 214 21.91 -0.65 16.16
C PHE A 214 22.88 0.07 15.20
N LYS A 215 22.41 0.51 13.99
CA LYS A 215 22.78 1.78 13.27
C LYS A 215 22.13 2.01 11.87
N ALA A 216 21.47 3.18 11.66
CA ALA A 216 20.48 3.62 10.64
C ALA A 216 20.87 3.99 9.16
N ALA A 217 19.86 3.87 8.26
CA ALA A 217 19.44 4.74 7.12
C ALA A 217 19.54 4.29 5.62
N GLY A 218 18.41 4.45 4.87
CA GLY A 218 18.32 4.99 3.47
C GLY A 218 18.02 4.06 2.27
N ILE A 219 16.78 4.02 1.74
CA ILE A 219 16.41 3.47 0.39
C ILE A 219 15.12 4.16 -0.11
N SER A 220 15.06 4.73 -1.33
CA SER A 220 13.82 4.83 -2.18
C SER A 220 13.94 5.51 -3.58
N LEU A 221 15.11 5.62 -4.23
CA LEU A 221 15.22 6.38 -5.51
C LEU A 221 15.02 5.58 -6.82
N PHE A 222 14.86 4.25 -6.79
CA PHE A 222 14.95 3.42 -8.02
C PHE A 222 13.63 3.26 -8.80
N MET A 223 12.47 3.56 -8.21
CA MET A 223 11.18 3.15 -8.76
C MET A 223 10.58 4.13 -9.80
N TRP A 224 11.08 5.37 -9.87
CA TRP A 224 10.53 6.39 -10.79
C TRP A 224 10.86 6.15 -12.26
N ALA A 225 11.98 5.45 -12.56
CA ALA A 225 12.46 5.30 -13.93
C ALA A 225 11.70 4.25 -14.76
N PHE A 226 10.91 3.37 -14.14
CA PHE A 226 10.27 2.26 -14.85
C PHE A 226 8.86 2.57 -15.38
N PHE A 227 8.16 3.56 -14.81
CA PHE A 227 6.77 3.89 -15.17
C PHE A 227 6.61 5.06 -16.14
N VAL A 228 7.66 5.88 -16.35
CA VAL A 228 7.64 6.98 -17.35
C VAL A 228 8.08 6.48 -18.75
N GLY A 229 8.47 5.20 -18.85
CA GLY A 229 9.02 4.61 -20.07
C GLY A 229 8.05 3.77 -20.92
N TYR A 230 6.76 3.69 -20.57
CA TYR A 230 5.74 2.96 -21.32
C TYR A 230 4.43 3.74 -21.39
#